data_AF-A0A101NXM5-F1
#
_entry.id   AF-A0A101NXM5-F1
#
_cell.length_a   1.000
_cell.length_b   1.000
_cell.length_c   1.000
_cell.angle_alpha   90.00
_cell.angle_beta   90.00
_cell.angle_gamma   90.00
#
_symmetry.space_group_name_H-M   'P 1'
#
loop_
_entity.id
_entity.type
_entity.pdbx_description
1 polymer ?
#
loop_
_entity_poly.entity_id
_entity_poly.type
_entity_poly.pdbx_seq_one_letter_code
_entity_poly.pdbx_strand_id
1 'polypeptide(L)'
;MWARRDRAHLASAYGRAMARPIRSPRELTQEEYGWADDQVFKGSLPPRDRLVLTDTIGGGDRAFTFPRFDGKITLNLGAGAFDDPRKYPDRKYGETFIHELVHAWQIHHTPMDLTFLAEAFATKVCEATGGGDPYSYGPAGASCGEFGIEAQAQIVEDWFAGNTPAGTDQTGQACDTGSPYFQYVTGNIRTGST
;
A
#
# COMPACT_ATOMS: atom_id res chain seq x y z
N MET A 1 -13.52 -68.50 -6.10
CA MET A 1 -14.55 -67.94 -5.20
C MET A 1 -13.91 -67.65 -3.85
N TRP A 2 -13.45 -66.42 -3.61
CA TRP A 2 -13.56 -65.62 -2.38
C TRP A 2 -12.65 -64.39 -2.41
N ALA A 3 -13.05 -63.38 -1.65
CA ALA A 3 -13.10 -61.97 -2.03
C ALA A 3 -11.81 -61.15 -1.78
N ARG A 4 -11.60 -60.15 -2.65
CA ARG A 4 -10.72 -58.99 -2.39
C ARG A 4 -11.45 -58.05 -1.44
N ARG A 5 -10.76 -57.55 -0.41
CA ARG A 5 -11.17 -56.38 0.37
C ARG A 5 -10.18 -55.26 0.09
N ASP A 6 -10.72 -54.15 -0.37
CA ASP A 6 -10.07 -52.87 -0.56
C ASP A 6 -9.57 -52.32 0.78
N ARG A 7 -8.36 -51.75 0.75
CA ARG A 7 -7.92 -50.72 1.69
C ARG A 7 -7.32 -49.58 0.90
N ALA A 8 -8.12 -48.52 0.73
CA ALA A 8 -7.63 -47.18 0.50
C ALA A 8 -6.85 -46.73 1.75
N HIS A 9 -5.64 -46.19 1.58
CA HIS A 9 -5.13 -45.15 2.45
C HIS A 9 -4.26 -44.18 1.64
N LEU A 10 -4.73 -42.94 1.66
CA LEU A 10 -4.21 -41.71 1.11
C LEU A 10 -2.71 -41.54 1.46
N ALA A 11 -1.86 -41.44 0.44
CA ALA A 11 -0.52 -40.89 0.61
C ALA A 11 -0.61 -39.36 0.53
N SER A 12 -0.27 -38.75 1.65
CA SER A 12 -0.31 -37.33 1.98
C SER A 12 0.41 -36.44 0.94
N ALA A 13 -0.30 -35.43 0.44
CA ALA A 13 0.27 -34.30 -0.28
C ALA A 13 0.89 -33.31 0.72
N TYR A 14 2.09 -33.61 1.21
CA TYR A 14 2.94 -32.57 1.81
C TYR A 14 3.60 -31.77 0.68
N GLY A 15 2.95 -30.69 0.27
CA GLY A 15 3.60 -29.65 -0.53
C GLY A 15 4.74 -29.04 0.28
N ARG A 16 5.97 -29.15 -0.21
CA ARG A 16 7.09 -28.35 0.32
C ARG A 16 6.80 -26.89 0.00
N ALA A 17 6.55 -26.07 1.02
CA ALA A 17 6.78 -24.64 0.91
C ALA A 17 8.29 -24.46 0.69
N MET A 18 8.70 -24.23 -0.55
CA MET A 18 10.07 -23.79 -0.85
C MET A 18 10.21 -22.40 -0.24
N ALA A 19 10.96 -22.27 0.84
CA ALA A 19 11.36 -20.97 1.37
C ALA A 19 12.06 -20.21 0.24
N ARG A 20 11.42 -19.15 -0.27
CA ARG A 20 12.05 -18.27 -1.25
C ARG A 20 13.20 -17.55 -0.54
N PRO A 21 14.40 -17.47 -1.11
CA PRO A 21 15.49 -16.70 -0.52
C PRO A 21 15.02 -15.25 -0.39
N ILE A 22 15.18 -14.68 0.82
CA ILE A 22 14.94 -13.26 1.08
C ILE A 22 15.80 -12.48 0.08
N ARG A 23 15.17 -11.66 -0.75
CA ARG A 23 15.90 -10.81 -1.69
C ARG A 23 16.51 -9.63 -0.93
N SER A 24 17.68 -9.19 -1.37
CA SER A 24 18.32 -8.01 -0.78
C SER A 24 17.45 -6.78 -1.02
N PRO A 25 17.13 -5.97 0.01
CA PRO A 25 16.42 -4.72 -0.17
C PRO A 25 17.08 -3.84 -1.23
N ARG A 26 16.28 -3.11 -2.01
CA ARG A 26 16.78 -2.23 -3.06
C ARG A 26 16.14 -0.86 -2.98
N GLU A 27 16.80 0.15 -3.53
CA GLU A 27 16.15 1.43 -3.79
C GLU A 27 15.13 1.29 -4.93
N LEU A 28 14.17 2.21 -4.97
CA LEU A 28 13.38 2.41 -6.17
C LEU A 28 14.29 2.79 -7.34
N THR A 29 14.02 2.26 -8.52
CA THR A 29 14.69 2.72 -9.74
C THR A 29 14.30 4.17 -10.01
N GLN A 30 15.13 4.89 -10.78
CA GLN A 30 14.78 6.25 -11.19
C GLN A 30 13.48 6.30 -12.00
N GLU A 31 13.20 5.24 -12.77
CA GLU A 31 11.96 5.08 -13.54
C GLU A 31 10.75 4.93 -12.62
N GLU A 32 10.81 4.03 -11.62
CA GLU A 32 9.72 3.79 -10.67
C GLU A 32 9.39 5.06 -9.87
N TYR A 33 10.43 5.74 -9.39
CA TYR A 33 10.30 6.99 -8.65
C TYR A 33 9.72 8.10 -9.52
N GLY A 34 10.32 8.34 -10.69
CA GLY A 34 9.89 9.40 -11.61
C GLY A 34 8.46 9.17 -12.10
N TRP A 35 8.10 7.92 -12.39
CA TRP A 35 6.74 7.56 -12.76
C TRP A 35 5.73 7.91 -11.67
N ALA A 36 5.98 7.55 -10.41
CA ALA A 36 5.04 7.87 -9.33
C ALA A 36 4.96 9.38 -9.07
N ASP A 37 6.11 10.05 -9.07
CA ASP A 37 6.20 11.49 -8.88
C ASP A 37 5.43 12.24 -9.97
N ASP A 38 5.60 11.85 -11.23
CA ASP A 38 4.91 12.47 -12.36
C ASP A 38 3.39 12.24 -12.34
N GLN A 39 2.91 11.10 -11.84
CA GLN A 39 1.47 10.85 -11.80
C GLN A 39 0.78 11.60 -10.65
N VAL A 40 1.37 11.52 -9.45
CA VAL A 40 0.67 11.88 -8.21
C VAL A 40 1.36 13.02 -7.47
N PHE A 41 2.64 12.89 -7.14
CA PHE A 41 3.28 13.67 -6.07
C PHE A 41 3.92 14.99 -6.51
N LYS A 42 4.34 15.11 -7.77
CA LYS A 42 4.86 16.35 -8.39
C LYS A 42 5.96 17.05 -7.56
N GLY A 43 6.94 16.28 -7.12
CA GLY A 43 8.11 16.75 -6.37
C GLY A 43 7.95 16.71 -4.86
N SER A 44 6.80 16.24 -4.34
CA SER A 44 6.56 16.13 -2.90
C SER A 44 6.98 14.78 -2.31
N LEU A 45 7.41 13.80 -3.11
CA LEU A 45 7.90 12.53 -2.58
C LEU A 45 9.13 12.72 -1.68
N PRO A 46 9.33 11.84 -0.68
CA PRO A 46 10.60 11.76 0.03
C PRO A 46 11.73 11.51 -0.98
N PRO A 47 12.95 12.04 -0.76
CA PRO A 47 14.09 11.76 -1.62
C PRO A 47 14.23 10.26 -1.94
N ARG A 48 14.49 9.92 -3.22
CA ARG A 48 14.50 8.54 -3.71
C ARG A 48 15.37 7.60 -2.88
N ASP A 49 16.52 8.08 -2.43
CA ASP A 49 17.46 7.31 -1.61
C ASP A 49 16.88 6.97 -0.22
N ARG A 50 15.87 7.69 0.27
CA ARG A 50 15.16 7.35 1.50
C ARG A 50 14.18 6.18 1.33
N LEU A 51 13.79 5.83 0.10
CA LEU A 51 12.80 4.80 -0.18
C LEU A 51 13.47 3.46 -0.47
N VAL A 52 13.17 2.45 0.33
CA VAL A 52 13.74 1.11 0.23
C VAL A 52 12.63 0.09 -0.02
N LEU A 53 12.63 -0.53 -1.18
CA LEU A 53 11.72 -1.63 -1.51
C LEU A 53 12.23 -2.94 -0.92
N THR A 54 11.34 -3.71 -0.31
CA THR A 54 11.60 -5.05 0.21
C THR A 54 10.59 -6.04 -0.36
N ASP A 55 10.96 -7.33 -0.38
CA ASP A 55 10.06 -8.42 -0.72
C ASP A 55 9.32 -8.97 0.51
N THR A 56 9.40 -8.26 1.64
CA THR A 56 8.65 -8.56 2.86
C THR A 56 7.17 -8.24 2.64
N ILE A 57 6.30 -9.00 3.30
CA ILE A 57 4.85 -8.82 3.26
C ILE A 57 4.29 -8.88 4.69
N GLY A 58 3.25 -8.09 4.96
CA GLY A 58 2.62 -7.99 6.27
C GLY A 58 1.62 -9.12 6.54
N GLY A 59 0.93 -9.03 7.68
CA GLY A 59 -0.14 -9.97 8.02
C GLY A 59 -1.25 -9.98 6.97
N GLY A 60 -1.74 -11.18 6.63
CA GLY A 60 -2.80 -11.34 5.63
C GLY A 60 -2.36 -11.08 4.18
N ASP A 61 -1.07 -11.23 3.86
CA ASP A 61 -0.49 -11.00 2.53
C ASP A 61 -0.66 -9.55 2.01
N ARG A 62 -0.63 -8.59 2.93
CA ARG A 62 -0.81 -7.16 2.63
C ARG A 62 0.51 -6.41 2.56
N ALA A 63 0.60 -5.50 1.60
CA ALA A 63 1.67 -4.53 1.55
C ALA A 63 1.62 -3.63 2.79
N PHE A 64 2.78 -3.08 3.16
CA PHE A 64 2.84 -2.06 4.20
C PHE A 64 4.09 -1.20 4.09
N THR A 65 4.00 0.02 4.61
CA THR A 65 5.08 0.98 4.65
C THR A 65 5.49 1.27 6.08
N PHE A 66 6.79 1.35 6.34
CA PHE A 66 7.29 1.52 7.71
C PHE A 66 8.50 2.44 7.77
N PRO A 67 8.58 3.37 8.73
CA PRO A 67 9.76 4.18 8.91
C PRO A 67 10.85 3.39 9.64
N ARG A 68 12.12 3.65 9.30
CA ARG A 68 13.27 3.00 9.93
C ARG A 68 14.03 3.97 10.81
N PHE A 69 14.74 3.42 11.81
CA PHE A 69 15.57 4.19 12.73
C PHE A 69 16.72 4.95 12.04
N ASP A 70 17.15 4.52 10.85
CA ASP A 70 18.19 5.16 10.03
C ASP A 70 17.65 6.26 9.10
N GLY A 71 16.39 6.67 9.27
CA GLY A 71 15.75 7.73 8.48
C GLY A 71 15.27 7.28 7.09
N LYS A 72 15.48 6.01 6.72
CA LYS A 72 14.89 5.38 5.54
C LYS A 72 13.42 5.00 5.80
N ILE A 73 12.71 4.71 4.73
CA ILE A 73 11.31 4.27 4.71
C ILE A 73 11.26 2.99 3.89
N THR A 74 10.74 1.91 4.45
CA THR A 74 10.56 0.65 3.72
C THR A 74 9.19 0.55 3.09
N LEU A 75 9.16 0.19 1.82
CA LEU A 75 7.98 -0.23 1.08
C LEU A 75 8.02 -1.75 1.01
N ASN A 76 7.15 -2.43 1.76
CA ASN A 76 7.14 -3.89 1.86
C ASN A 76 6.00 -4.41 0.98
N LEU A 77 6.30 -4.67 -0.30
CA LEU A 77 5.28 -5.00 -1.31
C LEU A 77 5.21 -6.50 -1.63
N GLY A 78 5.92 -7.32 -0.88
CA GLY A 78 6.00 -8.75 -1.13
C GLY A 78 6.77 -9.12 -2.39
N ALA A 79 7.01 -10.41 -2.52
CA ALA A 79 7.82 -10.95 -3.60
C ALA A 79 7.14 -10.91 -4.99
N GLY A 80 5.83 -10.60 -5.07
CA GLY A 80 5.12 -10.43 -6.34
C GLY A 80 5.40 -9.09 -7.02
N ALA A 81 5.61 -8.03 -6.23
CA ALA A 81 5.85 -6.67 -6.71
C ALA A 81 7.30 -6.20 -6.52
N PHE A 82 8.20 -7.06 -6.03
CA PHE A 82 9.58 -6.68 -5.76
C PHE A 82 10.38 -6.25 -7.01
N ASP A 83 10.15 -6.92 -8.15
CA ASP A 83 10.89 -6.63 -9.39
C ASP A 83 10.30 -5.42 -10.13
N ASP A 84 9.00 -5.18 -9.99
CA ASP A 84 8.30 -4.00 -10.49
C ASP A 84 7.16 -3.65 -9.51
N PRO A 85 7.30 -2.62 -8.65
CA PRO A 85 6.35 -2.31 -7.60
C PRO A 85 4.98 -1.92 -8.18
N ARG A 86 4.93 -1.49 -9.44
CA ARG A 86 3.70 -1.14 -10.15
C ARG A 86 2.87 -2.36 -10.55
N LYS A 87 3.43 -3.57 -10.48
CA LYS A 87 2.75 -4.83 -10.84
C LYS A 87 2.38 -5.63 -9.60
N TYR A 88 1.63 -5.02 -8.69
CA TYR A 88 1.10 -5.73 -7.54
C TYR A 88 0.05 -6.77 -7.99
N PRO A 89 0.10 -8.04 -7.51
CA PRO A 89 -0.84 -9.08 -7.92
C PRO A 89 -2.31 -8.71 -7.68
N ASP A 90 -3.19 -9.08 -8.62
CA ASP A 90 -4.65 -8.91 -8.53
C ASP A 90 -5.14 -7.46 -8.32
N ARG A 91 -4.31 -6.47 -8.65
CA ARG A 91 -4.59 -5.04 -8.53
C ARG A 91 -4.32 -4.32 -9.85
N LYS A 92 -4.90 -3.13 -10.01
CA LYS A 92 -4.61 -2.27 -11.17
C LYS A 92 -3.14 -1.83 -11.12
N TYR A 93 -2.58 -1.54 -12.29
CA TYR A 93 -1.18 -1.15 -12.41
C TYR A 93 -0.89 0.10 -11.56
N GLY A 94 0.01 -0.03 -10.59
CA GLY A 94 0.45 1.03 -9.70
C GLY A 94 -0.44 1.29 -8.48
N GLU A 95 -1.61 0.68 -8.38
CA GLU A 95 -2.61 0.93 -7.33
C GLU A 95 -2.01 0.83 -5.92
N THR A 96 -1.58 -0.37 -5.53
CA THR A 96 -0.96 -0.61 -4.22
C THR A 96 0.34 0.18 -4.05
N PHE A 97 1.11 0.40 -5.13
CA PHE A 97 2.36 1.15 -5.01
C PHE A 97 2.13 2.62 -4.67
N ILE A 98 1.11 3.25 -5.25
CA ILE A 98 0.73 4.62 -4.92
C ILE A 98 0.23 4.70 -3.48
N HIS A 99 -0.59 3.74 -3.02
CA HIS A 99 -1.04 3.67 -1.62
C HIS A 99 0.14 3.71 -0.64
N GLU A 100 1.12 2.81 -0.84
CA GLU A 100 2.30 2.71 0.01
C GLU A 100 3.21 3.94 -0.10
N LEU A 101 3.29 4.58 -1.27
CA LEU A 101 3.99 5.85 -1.42
C LEU A 101 3.29 7.02 -0.72
N VAL A 102 1.96 7.00 -0.58
CA VAL A 102 1.25 7.99 0.25
C VAL A 102 1.65 7.83 1.71
N HIS A 103 1.80 6.60 2.20
CA HIS A 103 2.33 6.38 3.54
C HIS A 103 3.78 6.89 3.68
N ALA A 104 4.62 6.66 2.68
CA ALA A 104 5.98 7.21 2.68
C ALA A 104 5.99 8.75 2.67
N TRP A 105 5.07 9.36 1.92
CA TRP A 105 4.84 10.80 1.91
C TRP A 105 4.37 11.29 3.29
N GLN A 106 3.41 10.62 3.93
CA GLN A 106 2.93 10.93 5.28
C GLN A 106 4.08 10.87 6.29
N ILE A 107 4.92 9.84 6.23
CA ILE A 107 6.10 9.71 7.09
C ILE A 107 7.07 10.87 6.90
N HIS A 108 7.22 11.37 5.67
CA HIS A 108 8.14 12.45 5.38
C HIS A 108 7.63 13.83 5.81
N HIS A 109 6.33 14.08 5.65
CA HIS A 109 5.74 15.40 5.86
C HIS A 109 5.09 15.58 7.23
N THR A 110 4.86 14.51 7.99
CA THR A 110 4.27 14.62 9.32
C THR A 110 5.33 14.77 10.40
N PRO A 111 5.38 15.89 11.14
CA PRO A 111 6.29 16.07 12.27
C PRO A 111 5.75 15.32 13.50
N MET A 112 5.96 14.01 13.54
CA MET A 112 5.60 13.17 14.70
C MET A 112 6.81 12.38 15.19
N ASP A 113 6.75 11.96 16.46
CA ASP A 113 7.72 11.01 17.01
C ASP A 113 7.69 9.72 16.18
N LEU A 114 8.87 9.24 15.81
CA LEU A 114 9.04 8.03 15.01
C LEU A 114 8.36 6.82 15.65
N THR A 115 8.33 6.74 16.99
CA THR A 115 7.71 5.64 17.75
C THR A 115 6.19 5.69 17.65
N PHE A 116 5.59 6.88 17.79
CA PHE A 116 4.13 7.04 17.64
C PHE A 116 3.68 6.75 16.20
N LEU A 117 4.46 7.21 15.22
CA LEU A 117 4.21 6.93 13.81
C LEU A 117 4.31 5.44 13.50
N ALA A 118 5.36 4.78 14.00
CA ALA A 118 5.56 3.35 13.86
C ALA A 118 4.44 2.54 14.51
N GLU A 119 3.93 2.95 15.68
CA GLU A 119 2.80 2.30 16.35
C GLU A 119 1.50 2.45 15.56
N ALA A 120 1.24 3.64 15.00
CA ALA A 120 0.08 3.88 14.14
C ALA A 120 0.08 2.95 12.92
N PHE A 121 1.20 2.83 12.21
CA PHE A 121 1.34 1.91 11.07
C PHE A 121 1.34 0.44 11.49
N ALA A 122 1.97 0.08 12.60
CA ALA A 122 1.98 -1.30 13.11
C ALA A 122 0.57 -1.77 13.48
N THR A 123 -0.25 -0.89 14.06
CA THR A 123 -1.64 -1.19 14.41
C THR A 123 -2.44 -1.50 13.15
N LYS A 124 -2.18 -0.84 12.01
CA LYS A 124 -2.83 -1.14 10.72
C LYS A 124 -2.40 -2.47 10.12
N VAL A 125 -1.13 -2.82 10.25
CA VAL A 125 -0.63 -4.16 9.87
C VAL A 125 -1.24 -5.27 10.73
N CYS A 126 -1.60 -4.95 11.99
CA CYS A 126 -2.10 -5.93 12.98
C CYS A 126 -3.62 -5.92 13.18
N GLU A 127 -4.37 -4.94 12.65
CA GLU A 127 -5.79 -4.73 12.89
C GLU A 127 -6.66 -5.87 12.29
N ALA A 128 -6.81 -6.92 13.10
CA ALA A 128 -7.97 -7.82 13.18
C ALA A 128 -8.88 -7.43 14.37
N THR A 129 -8.84 -6.17 14.83
CA THR A 129 -9.42 -5.75 16.12
C THR A 129 -10.51 -4.70 15.95
N GLY A 130 -11.75 -5.15 15.74
CA GLY A 130 -13.01 -4.61 16.29
C GLY A 130 -13.49 -3.18 15.98
N GLY A 131 -12.63 -2.28 15.49
CA GLY A 131 -13.02 -0.99 14.92
C GLY A 131 -13.41 -1.17 13.44
N GLY A 132 -14.22 -0.27 12.89
CA GLY A 132 -14.65 -0.34 11.48
C GLY A 132 -13.48 -0.40 10.48
N ASP A 133 -13.81 -0.57 9.21
CA ASP A 133 -12.83 -0.67 8.13
C ASP A 133 -11.97 0.62 8.01
N PRO A 134 -10.65 0.58 8.26
CA PRO A 134 -9.78 1.77 8.24
C PRO A 134 -9.62 2.36 6.84
N TYR A 135 -9.97 1.62 5.79
CA TYR A 135 -9.95 2.07 4.39
C TYR A 135 -11.23 2.82 4.00
N SER A 136 -12.28 2.78 4.82
CA SER A 136 -13.55 3.41 4.50
C SER A 136 -13.51 4.93 4.66
N TYR A 137 -14.02 5.63 3.66
CA TYR A 137 -14.24 7.08 3.66
C TYR A 137 -15.58 7.42 2.99
N GLY A 138 -16.17 8.56 3.38
CA GLY A 138 -17.42 9.06 2.81
C GLY A 138 -17.19 10.04 1.65
N PRO A 139 -18.23 10.79 1.23
CA PRO A 139 -18.11 11.78 0.17
C PRO A 139 -17.01 12.82 0.43
N ALA A 140 -16.50 13.42 -0.63
CA ALA A 140 -15.55 14.52 -0.52
C ALA A 140 -16.16 15.74 0.18
N GLY A 141 -15.31 16.56 0.82
CA GLY A 141 -15.73 17.82 1.45
C GLY A 141 -15.20 18.03 2.86
N ALA A 142 -14.81 16.96 3.56
CA ALA A 142 -14.01 17.08 4.77
C ALA A 142 -12.56 17.50 4.44
N SER A 143 -11.87 18.09 5.40
CA SER A 143 -10.45 18.42 5.26
C SER A 143 -9.61 17.15 5.31
N CYS A 144 -8.46 17.11 4.63
CA CYS A 144 -7.62 15.91 4.56
C CYS A 144 -7.25 15.32 5.93
N GLY A 145 -6.89 16.19 6.88
CA GLY A 145 -6.54 15.79 8.25
C GLY A 145 -7.70 15.24 9.10
N GLU A 146 -8.96 15.35 8.64
CA GLU A 146 -10.11 14.71 9.31
C GLU A 146 -10.22 13.22 8.98
N PHE A 147 -9.55 12.75 7.93
CA PHE A 147 -9.45 11.35 7.59
C PHE A 147 -8.30 10.69 8.35
N GLY A 148 -8.49 9.42 8.72
CA GLY A 148 -7.40 8.58 9.22
C GLY A 148 -6.34 8.34 8.14
N ILE A 149 -5.11 8.00 8.57
CA ILE A 149 -3.95 7.85 7.65
C ILE A 149 -4.19 6.84 6.52
N GLU A 150 -4.90 5.74 6.78
CA GLU A 150 -5.27 4.73 5.78
C GLU A 150 -6.32 5.26 4.80
N ALA A 151 -7.35 5.95 5.31
CA ALA A 151 -8.38 6.57 4.47
C ALA A 151 -7.78 7.65 3.54
N GLN A 152 -6.79 8.42 4.01
CA GLN A 152 -6.06 9.36 3.16
C GLN A 152 -5.32 8.66 2.00
N ALA A 153 -4.63 7.56 2.29
CA ALA A 153 -3.95 6.76 1.27
C ALA A 153 -4.96 6.11 0.31
N GLN A 154 -6.06 5.56 0.83
CA GLN A 154 -7.12 4.94 0.05
C GLN A 154 -7.81 5.93 -0.90
N ILE A 155 -8.09 7.16 -0.45
CA ILE A 155 -8.64 8.24 -1.30
C ILE A 155 -7.78 8.47 -2.55
N VAL A 156 -6.46 8.54 -2.36
CA VAL A 156 -5.50 8.79 -3.44
C VAL A 156 -5.35 7.55 -4.33
N GLU A 157 -5.30 6.36 -3.75
CA GLU A 157 -5.30 5.08 -4.46
C GLU A 157 -6.51 4.98 -5.39
N ASP A 158 -7.71 5.21 -4.86
CA ASP A 158 -8.96 5.06 -5.59
C ASP A 158 -9.11 6.11 -6.69
N TRP A 159 -8.70 7.35 -6.43
CA TRP A 159 -8.65 8.40 -7.46
C TRP A 159 -7.66 8.01 -8.57
N PHE A 160 -6.47 7.55 -8.21
CA PHE A 160 -5.44 7.15 -9.16
C PHE A 160 -5.92 5.97 -10.03
N ALA A 161 -6.50 4.95 -9.41
CA ALA A 161 -6.92 3.72 -10.05
C ALA A 161 -8.31 3.80 -10.71
N GLY A 162 -9.10 4.82 -10.41
CA GLY A 162 -10.50 4.93 -10.86
C GLY A 162 -11.39 3.87 -10.20
N ASN A 163 -11.28 3.70 -8.89
CA ASN A 163 -12.15 2.83 -8.11
C ASN A 163 -13.38 3.60 -7.63
N THR A 164 -14.47 2.89 -7.33
CA THR A 164 -15.73 3.48 -6.83
C THR A 164 -16.21 2.76 -5.58
N PRO A 165 -15.56 2.97 -4.42
CA PRO A 165 -16.04 2.38 -3.17
C PRO A 165 -17.45 2.85 -2.83
N ALA A 166 -18.24 1.98 -2.21
CA ALA A 166 -19.61 2.30 -1.82
C ALA A 166 -19.64 3.47 -0.83
N GLY A 167 -20.54 4.43 -1.05
CA GLY A 167 -20.68 5.61 -0.19
C GLY A 167 -19.76 6.79 -0.53
N THR A 168 -18.94 6.66 -1.58
CA THR A 168 -18.08 7.74 -2.11
C THR A 168 -18.70 8.38 -3.36
N ASP A 169 -18.19 9.54 -3.73
CA ASP A 169 -18.47 10.27 -4.99
C ASP A 169 -17.29 10.18 -5.98
N GLN A 170 -16.49 9.11 -5.89
CA GLN A 170 -15.44 8.82 -6.88
C GLN A 170 -16.07 8.61 -8.26
N THR A 171 -15.44 9.14 -9.30
CA THR A 171 -16.02 9.13 -10.65
C THR A 171 -15.82 7.81 -11.40
N GLY A 172 -14.94 6.94 -10.88
CA GLY A 172 -14.54 5.70 -11.55
C GLY A 172 -13.60 5.90 -12.74
N GLN A 173 -13.24 7.15 -13.04
CA GLN A 173 -12.23 7.48 -14.04
C GLN A 173 -10.87 7.65 -13.36
N ALA A 174 -9.89 6.88 -13.81
CA ALA A 174 -8.53 6.94 -13.29
C ALA A 174 -7.91 8.33 -13.50
N CYS A 175 -7.28 8.86 -12.45
CA CYS A 175 -6.61 10.17 -12.43
C CYS A 175 -7.51 11.33 -12.88
N ASP A 176 -8.82 11.25 -12.62
CA ASP A 176 -9.79 12.24 -13.08
C ASP A 176 -9.59 13.59 -12.36
N THR A 177 -9.21 14.62 -13.12
CA THR A 177 -9.03 15.97 -12.59
C THR A 177 -10.36 16.67 -12.28
N GLY A 178 -11.48 16.14 -12.79
CA GLY A 178 -12.83 16.57 -12.45
C GLY A 178 -13.39 15.87 -11.20
N SER A 179 -12.70 14.86 -10.66
CA SER A 179 -13.11 14.19 -9.43
C SER A 179 -13.08 15.15 -8.25
N PRO A 180 -14.09 15.12 -7.36
CA PRO A 180 -14.08 15.95 -6.16
C PRO A 180 -12.95 15.55 -5.19
N TYR A 181 -12.38 14.35 -5.30
CA TYR A 181 -11.21 13.93 -4.51
C TYR A 181 -9.88 14.47 -5.04
N PHE A 182 -9.84 15.01 -6.27
CA PHE A 182 -8.62 15.59 -6.82
C PHE A 182 -8.09 16.78 -6.00
N GLN A 183 -8.95 17.40 -5.19
CA GLN A 183 -8.54 18.42 -4.23
C GLN A 183 -7.54 17.91 -3.20
N TYR A 184 -7.61 16.65 -2.77
CA TYR A 184 -6.66 16.09 -1.82
C TYR A 184 -5.31 15.82 -2.49
N VAL A 185 -5.32 15.42 -3.76
CA VAL A 185 -4.08 15.26 -4.53
C VAL A 185 -3.39 16.61 -4.73
N THR A 186 -4.13 17.62 -5.16
CA THR A 186 -3.56 18.94 -5.50
C THR A 186 -3.29 19.83 -4.30
N GLY A 187 -4.16 19.79 -3.29
CA GLY A 187 -4.09 20.63 -2.09
C GLY A 187 -3.21 20.04 -1.00
N ASN A 188 -3.08 18.71 -0.91
CA ASN A 188 -2.34 18.03 0.15
C ASN A 188 -1.12 17.31 -0.41
N ILE A 189 -1.33 16.26 -1.20
CA ILE A 189 -0.24 15.38 -1.64
C ILE A 189 0.83 16.16 -2.40
N ARG A 190 0.46 17.00 -3.38
CA ARG A 190 1.41 17.78 -4.19
C ARG A 190 2.05 18.96 -3.45
N THR A 191 1.53 19.36 -2.29
CA THR A 191 2.04 20.51 -1.52
C THR A 191 2.81 20.10 -0.27
N GLY A 192 2.76 18.83 0.14
CA GLY A 192 3.32 18.41 1.43
C GLY A 192 2.45 18.81 2.63
N SER A 193 1.17 19.15 2.42
CA SER A 193 0.30 19.60 3.50
C SER A 193 -0.54 18.46 4.06
N THR A 194 -0.34 18.11 5.33
CA THR A 194 -1.13 17.11 6.07
C THR A 194 -2.41 17.71 6.64
#